data_AF-A0A172ZLH1-F1
#
_entry.id   AF-A0A172ZLH1-F1
#
_cell.length_a   1.000
_cell.length_b   1.000
_cell.length_c   1.000
_cell.angle_alpha   90.00
_cell.angle_beta   90.00
_cell.angle_gamma   90.00
#
_symmetry.space_group_name_H-M   'P 1'
#
loop_
_entity.id
_entity.type
_entity.pdbx_description
1 polymer ?
#
loop_
_entity_poly.entity_id
_entity_poly.type
_entity_poly.pdbx_seq_one_letter_code
_entity_poly.pdbx_strand_id
1 'polypeptide(L)'
;MKINDTQRVNAINPYQRSAEAKSVTNDKKAGRKDEVSISPEAMEMLQANATQASANAERAQKIQSLKEQVAAGTYKVDAGALADKLLPFLKGTGN
;
A
#
# COMPACT_ATOMS: atom_id res chain seq x y z
N MET A 1 -9.62 -5.85 79.23
CA MET A 1 -9.52 -5.57 77.78
C MET A 1 -8.39 -6.41 77.19
N LYS A 2 -8.66 -7.17 76.14
CA LYS A 2 -7.68 -8.02 75.42
C LYS A 2 -7.26 -7.27 74.15
N ILE A 3 -5.96 -7.00 74.00
CA ILE A 3 -5.38 -6.33 72.84
C ILE A 3 -4.83 -7.46 71.95
N ASN A 4 -5.38 -7.60 70.74
CA ASN A 4 -4.91 -8.59 69.76
C ASN A 4 -4.09 -7.88 68.67
N ASP A 5 -2.79 -8.14 68.72
CA ASP A 5 -1.75 -8.16 67.68
C ASP A 5 -1.90 -7.33 66.39
N THR A 6 -1.00 -6.34 66.28
CA THR A 6 -0.58 -5.66 65.06
C THR A 6 0.46 -6.48 64.29
N GLN A 7 0.07 -7.55 63.58
CA GLN A 7 1.02 -8.35 62.77
C GLN A 7 0.43 -8.78 61.41
N ARG A 8 -0.04 -7.84 60.60
CA ARG A 8 -0.38 -8.10 59.17
C ARG A 8 0.43 -7.18 58.26
N VAL A 9 1.73 -7.07 58.52
CA VAL A 9 2.69 -6.59 57.52
C VAL A 9 2.83 -7.68 56.47
N ASN A 10 2.30 -7.39 55.28
CA ASN A 10 2.34 -8.25 54.09
C ASN A 10 3.75 -8.80 53.86
N ALA A 11 3.93 -10.12 54.05
CA ALA A 11 5.12 -10.84 53.60
C ALA A 11 5.11 -10.90 52.06
N ILE A 12 5.60 -9.83 51.44
CA ILE A 12 5.85 -9.79 49.99
C ILE A 12 6.99 -10.76 49.73
N ASN A 13 6.69 -11.92 49.14
CA ASN A 13 7.68 -12.89 48.74
C ASN A 13 8.50 -12.35 47.55
N PRO A 14 9.79 -11.99 47.72
CA PRO A 14 10.59 -11.39 46.64
C PRO A 14 10.84 -12.38 45.48
N TYR A 15 10.71 -13.68 45.75
CA TYR A 15 10.84 -14.74 44.74
C TYR A 15 9.68 -14.81 43.75
N GLN A 16 8.48 -14.35 44.11
CA GLN A 16 7.35 -14.31 43.18
C GLN A 16 7.51 -13.19 42.16
N ARG A 17 8.02 -12.02 42.59
CA ARG A 17 8.26 -10.87 41.69
C ARG A 17 9.31 -11.14 40.62
N SER A 18 10.34 -11.94 40.91
CA SER A 18 11.39 -12.24 39.95
C SER A 18 10.95 -13.25 38.88
N ALA A 19 9.96 -14.10 39.17
CA ALA A 19 9.33 -14.96 38.18
C ALA A 19 8.41 -14.17 37.23
N GLU A 20 7.61 -13.24 37.75
CA GLU A 20 6.76 -12.35 36.95
C GLU A 20 7.58 -11.37 36.10
N ALA A 21 8.70 -10.85 36.61
CA ALA A 21 9.56 -9.94 35.85
C ALA A 21 10.21 -10.59 34.62
N LYS A 22 10.39 -11.93 34.62
CA LYS A 22 10.99 -12.68 33.50
C LYS A 22 9.97 -13.09 32.43
N SER A 23 8.68 -13.18 32.75
CA SER A 23 7.65 -13.44 31.74
C SER A 23 7.39 -12.21 30.88
N VAL A 24 7.36 -11.01 31.49
CA VAL A 24 7.07 -9.74 30.80
C VAL A 24 8.11 -9.36 29.73
N THR A 25 9.34 -9.89 29.79
CA THR A 25 10.39 -9.57 28.81
C THR A 25 10.43 -10.50 27.60
N ASN A 26 9.71 -11.62 27.59
CA ASN A 26 9.75 -12.58 26.48
C ASN A 26 8.69 -12.34 25.39
N ASP A 27 7.63 -11.57 25.66
CA ASP A 27 6.54 -11.38 24.69
C ASP A 27 6.83 -10.35 23.57
N LYS A 28 7.94 -9.62 23.63
CA LYS A 28 8.23 -8.52 22.68
C LYS A 28 9.18 -8.87 21.54
N LYS A 29 9.57 -10.14 21.40
CA LYS A 29 10.43 -10.61 20.29
C LYS A 29 9.76 -11.67 19.42
N ALA A 30 8.43 -11.61 19.26
CA ALA A 30 7.80 -12.24 18.11
C ALA A 30 8.37 -11.57 16.84
N GLY A 31 9.03 -12.37 15.99
CA GLY A 31 9.90 -11.92 14.91
C GLY A 31 9.34 -10.78 14.07
N ARG A 32 10.21 -9.84 13.68
CA ARG A 32 9.90 -8.85 12.65
C ARG A 32 9.40 -9.60 11.42
N LYS A 33 8.15 -9.38 11.06
CA LYS A 33 7.58 -9.88 9.80
C LYS A 33 8.10 -8.98 8.69
N ASP A 34 8.34 -9.56 7.52
CA ASP A 34 8.60 -8.78 6.33
C ASP A 34 7.35 -7.94 6.03
N GLU A 35 7.52 -6.62 5.98
CA GLU A 35 6.45 -5.67 5.66
C GLU A 35 6.78 -4.97 4.34
N VAL A 36 5.78 -4.85 3.48
CA VAL A 36 5.87 -4.08 2.23
C VAL A 36 5.14 -2.76 2.45
N SER A 37 5.89 -1.65 2.46
CA SER A 37 5.32 -0.31 2.51
C SER A 37 5.40 0.33 1.14
N ILE A 38 4.26 0.84 0.65
CA ILE A 38 4.20 1.61 -0.60
C ILE A 38 4.64 3.03 -0.28
N SER A 39 5.55 3.60 -1.08
CA SER A 39 6.02 4.97 -0.85
C SER A 39 4.87 5.99 -1.02
N PRO A 40 4.83 7.04 -0.19
CA PRO A 40 3.82 8.10 -0.34
C PRO A 40 3.90 8.76 -1.71
N GLU A 41 5.11 8.94 -2.26
CA GLU A 41 5.34 9.45 -3.62
C GLU A 41 4.69 8.58 -4.71
N ALA A 42 4.80 7.25 -4.61
CA ALA A 42 4.16 6.35 -5.57
C ALA A 42 2.62 6.41 -5.49
N MET A 43 2.06 6.62 -4.30
CA MET A 43 0.62 6.83 -4.13
C MET A 43 0.17 8.15 -4.76
N GLU A 44 0.92 9.23 -4.59
CA GLU A 44 0.63 10.53 -5.21
C GLU A 44 0.69 10.44 -6.74
N MET A 45 1.71 9.76 -7.29
CA MET A 45 1.83 9.53 -8.73
C MET A 45 0.66 8.69 -9.28
N LEU A 46 0.20 7.67 -8.55
CA LEU A 46 -0.99 6.90 -8.93
C LEU A 46 -2.24 7.78 -8.96
N GLN A 47 -2.42 8.63 -7.95
CA GLN A 47 -3.55 9.56 -7.88
C GLN A 47 -3.50 10.60 -9.00
N ALA A 48 -2.31 11.13 -9.33
CA ALA A 48 -2.12 12.05 -10.46
C ALA A 48 -2.43 11.40 -11.82
N ASN A 49 -2.10 10.11 -11.99
CA ASN A 49 -2.52 9.36 -13.17
C ASN A 49 -4.05 9.10 -13.19
N ALA A 50 -4.66 8.88 -12.04
CA ALA A 50 -6.10 8.70 -11.91
C ALA A 50 -6.88 10.00 -12.22
N THR A 51 -6.33 11.18 -11.91
CA THR A 51 -6.94 12.47 -12.31
C THR A 51 -6.77 12.74 -13.79
N GLN A 52 -5.69 12.27 -14.45
CA GLN A 52 -5.64 12.26 -15.92
C GLN A 52 -6.68 11.31 -16.52
N ALA A 53 -7.00 10.21 -15.84
CA ALA A 53 -8.07 9.31 -16.24
C ALA A 53 -9.47 9.92 -16.04
N SER A 54 -9.64 10.98 -15.24
CA SER A 54 -10.93 11.68 -15.07
C SER A 54 -11.29 12.63 -16.21
N ALA A 55 -10.37 12.91 -17.15
CA ALA A 55 -10.67 13.42 -18.50
C ALA A 55 -11.40 12.36 -19.38
N ASN A 56 -12.15 11.47 -18.74
CA ASN A 56 -12.65 10.21 -19.27
C ASN A 56 -13.83 10.39 -20.21
N ALA A 57 -14.60 11.48 -20.11
CA ALA A 57 -15.83 11.63 -20.90
C ALA A 57 -15.52 11.75 -22.40
N GLU A 58 -14.63 12.67 -22.78
CA GLU A 58 -14.19 12.84 -24.16
C GLU A 58 -13.43 11.60 -24.66
N ARG A 59 -12.62 10.99 -23.79
CA ARG A 59 -11.91 9.74 -24.10
C ARG A 59 -12.86 8.58 -24.33
N ALA A 60 -13.90 8.44 -23.51
CA ALA A 60 -14.91 7.39 -23.62
C ALA A 60 -15.72 7.55 -24.91
N GLN A 61 -16.13 8.78 -25.24
CA GLN A 61 -16.78 9.10 -26.52
C GLN A 61 -15.88 8.74 -27.70
N LYS A 62 -14.60 9.11 -27.65
CA LYS A 62 -13.61 8.75 -28.68
C LYS A 62 -13.46 7.24 -28.82
N ILE A 63 -13.36 6.51 -27.71
CA ILE A 63 -13.28 5.03 -27.72
C ILE A 63 -14.53 4.42 -28.34
N GLN A 64 -15.72 4.95 -28.01
CA GLN A 64 -16.97 4.45 -28.57
C GLN A 64 -17.04 4.63 -30.09
N SER A 65 -16.69 5.83 -30.59
CA SER A 65 -16.61 6.08 -32.03
C SER A 65 -15.59 5.17 -32.73
N LEU A 66 -14.44 4.93 -32.11
CA LEU A 66 -13.42 4.02 -32.66
C LEU A 66 -13.93 2.57 -32.72
N LYS A 67 -14.65 2.11 -31.69
CA LYS A 67 -15.26 0.77 -31.68
C LYS A 67 -16.24 0.59 -32.84
N GLU A 68 -17.07 1.60 -33.10
CA GLU A 68 -18.03 1.59 -34.21
C GLU A 68 -17.32 1.52 -35.57
N GLN A 69 -16.27 2.31 -35.78
CA GLN A 69 -15.47 2.27 -37.03
C GLN A 69 -14.77 0.93 -37.23
N VAL A 70 -14.29 0.31 -36.15
CA VAL A 70 -13.68 -1.04 -36.20
C VAL A 70 -14.74 -2.09 -36.54
N ALA A 71 -15.90 -2.05 -35.89
CA ALA A 71 -17.00 -2.98 -36.17
C ALA A 71 -17.52 -2.85 -37.62
N ALA A 72 -17.55 -1.62 -38.16
CA ALA A 72 -17.91 -1.35 -39.54
C ALA A 72 -16.80 -1.71 -40.56
N GLY A 73 -15.59 -2.05 -40.09
CA GLY A 73 -14.44 -2.35 -40.95
C GLY A 73 -13.84 -1.13 -41.67
N THR A 74 -14.21 0.09 -41.27
CA THR A 74 -13.75 1.34 -41.91
C THR A 74 -12.59 2.00 -41.17
N TYR A 75 -12.19 1.45 -40.02
CA TYR A 75 -11.05 1.97 -39.27
C TYR A 75 -9.73 1.71 -40.01
N LYS A 76 -9.04 2.78 -40.40
CA LYS A 76 -7.73 2.72 -41.06
C LYS A 76 -6.64 3.21 -40.11
N VAL A 77 -5.66 2.35 -39.86
CA VAL A 77 -4.47 2.72 -39.08
C VAL A 77 -3.54 3.54 -39.96
N ASP A 78 -3.20 4.75 -39.52
CA ASP A 78 -2.14 5.54 -40.16
C ASP A 78 -0.77 5.01 -39.72
N ALA A 79 0.02 4.55 -40.71
CA ALA A 79 1.34 3.99 -40.47
C ALA A 79 2.34 5.05 -39.99
N GLY A 80 2.19 6.32 -40.41
CA GLY A 80 3.03 7.43 -39.97
C GLY A 80 2.83 7.71 -38.48
N ALA A 81 1.59 7.96 -38.08
CA ALA A 81 1.24 8.16 -36.67
C ALA A 81 1.57 6.95 -35.77
N LEU A 82 1.53 5.73 -36.32
CA LEU A 82 1.95 4.54 -35.58
C LEU A 82 3.47 4.54 -35.36
N ALA A 83 4.25 4.81 -36.39
CA ALA A 83 5.71 4.90 -36.30
C ALA A 83 6.11 5.97 -35.28
N ASP A 84 5.53 7.17 -35.36
CA ASP A 84 5.83 8.29 -34.45
C ASP A 84 5.61 7.93 -32.97
N LYS A 85 4.58 7.13 -32.67
CA LYS A 85 4.30 6.65 -31.30
C LYS A 85 5.24 5.54 -30.84
N LEU A 86 5.76 4.74 -31.77
CA LEU A 86 6.71 3.67 -31.46
C LEU A 86 8.15 4.17 -31.37
N LEU A 87 8.49 5.27 -32.07
CA LEU A 87 9.85 5.83 -32.11
C LEU A 87 10.49 6.05 -30.73
N PRO A 88 9.82 6.58 -29.68
CA PRO A 88 10.44 6.79 -28.38
C PRO A 88 10.91 5.49 -27.71
N PHE A 89 10.13 4.42 -27.86
CA PHE A 89 10.46 3.11 -27.31
C PHE A 89 11.60 2.43 -28.08
N LEU A 90 11.65 2.62 -29.40
CA LEU A 90 12.69 2.04 -30.26
C LEU A 90 14.04 2.76 -30.12
N LYS A 91 14.04 4.06 -29.82
CA LYS A 91 15.26 4.87 -29.63
C LYS A 91 15.83 4.78 -28.21
N GLY A 92 15.19 4.06 -27.30
CA GLY A 92 15.62 3.97 -25.89
C GLY A 92 15.46 5.28 -25.12
N THR A 93 14.64 6.21 -25.61
CA THR A 93 14.35 7.52 -24.98
C THR A 93 12.98 7.57 -24.32
N GLY A 94 12.28 6.43 -24.24
CA GLY A 94 11.05 6.29 -23.47
C GLY A 94 11.41 5.97 -22.02
N ASN A 95 11.06 6.89 -21.11
CA ASN A 95 11.10 6.63 -19.66
C ASN A 95 10.17 5.48 -19.27
#